data_AF-A0A7L6N4N2-F1
#
_entry.id   AF-A0A7L6N4N2-F1
#
_cell.length_a   1.000
_cell.length_b   1.000
_cell.length_c   1.000
_cell.angle_alpha   90.00
_cell.angle_beta   90.00
_cell.angle_gamma   90.00
#
_symmetry.space_group_name_H-M   'P 1'
#
loop_
_entity.id
_entity.type
_entity.pdbx_description
1 polymer ?
#
loop_
_entity_poly.entity_id
_entity_poly.type
_entity_poly.pdbx_seq_one_letter_code
_entity_poly.pdbx_strand_id
1 'polypeptide(L)'
;MQKHFSTKKRYLTDDEKRKRAIEFNEFCLDIEKVDVEEFVKSDIFDETIELKCLDCGFQEEIDYDIVSECWDTFMSDYPVSYCLKCNTSDVVPLDVYNRLKK
;
A
#
# COMPACT_ATOMS: atom_id res chain seq x y z
N MET A 1 -7.64 -12.09 6.10
CA MET A 1 -6.55 -12.45 7.03
C MET A 1 -6.46 -11.40 8.12
N GLN A 2 -6.12 -11.78 9.36
CA GLN A 2 -6.00 -10.82 10.46
C GLN A 2 -4.64 -10.12 10.37
N LYS A 3 -4.63 -8.80 10.20
CA LYS A 3 -3.40 -7.99 10.18
C LYS A 3 -3.00 -7.69 11.63
N HIS A 4 -1.72 -7.89 11.97
CA HIS A 4 -1.17 -7.54 13.28
C HIS A 4 -0.50 -6.15 13.30
N PHE A 5 -0.69 -5.38 12.24
CA PHE A 5 -0.20 -4.02 12.05
C PHE A 5 -1.30 -3.14 11.42
N SER A 6 -1.06 -1.83 11.44
CA SER A 6 -2.00 -0.81 11.03
C SER A 6 -1.77 -0.37 9.58
N THR A 7 -2.87 -0.09 8.89
CA THR A 7 -2.93 0.50 7.55
C THR A 7 -3.88 1.69 7.57
N LYS A 8 -3.71 2.62 6.63
CA LYS A 8 -4.60 3.76 6.43
C LYS A 8 -5.47 3.48 5.23
N LYS A 9 -6.79 3.60 5.40
CA LYS A 9 -7.74 3.49 4.28
C LYS A 9 -8.26 4.86 3.93
N ARG A 10 -8.22 5.21 2.65
CA ARG A 10 -8.71 6.47 2.12
C ARG A 10 -9.68 6.19 0.98
N TYR A 11 -10.90 6.68 1.12
CA TYR A 11 -11.86 6.64 0.03
C TYR A 11 -11.36 7.51 -1.13
N LEU A 12 -11.41 6.98 -2.35
CA LEU A 12 -11.06 7.76 -3.54
C LEU A 12 -12.17 8.74 -3.85
N THR A 13 -11.80 9.96 -4.21
CA THR A 13 -12.78 10.90 -4.75
C THR A 13 -13.26 10.45 -6.13
N ASP A 14 -14.41 10.96 -6.54
CA ASP A 14 -14.98 10.68 -7.86
C ASP A 14 -14.03 11.13 -8.99
N ASP A 15 -13.30 12.24 -8.80
CA ASP A 15 -12.30 12.73 -9.74
C ASP A 15 -11.09 11.78 -9.87
N GLU A 16 -10.62 11.22 -8.75
CA GLU A 16 -9.54 10.23 -8.76
C GLU A 16 -9.96 8.93 -9.45
N LYS A 17 -11.17 8.43 -9.16
CA LYS A 17 -11.73 7.24 -9.83
C LYS A 17 -11.87 7.47 -11.33
N ARG A 18 -12.43 8.62 -11.72
CA ARG A 18 -12.62 9.01 -13.11
C ARG A 18 -11.29 9.05 -13.85
N LYS A 19 -10.27 9.69 -13.26
CA LYS A 19 -8.92 9.75 -13.82
C LYS A 19 -8.34 8.35 -14.04
N ARG A 20 -8.42 7.47 -13.04
CA ARG A 20 -7.93 6.07 -13.16
C ARG A 20 -8.62 5.31 -14.28
N ALA A 21 -9.94 5.41 -14.41
CA ALA A 21 -10.69 4.74 -15.47
C ALA A 21 -10.34 5.26 -16.88
N ILE A 22 -10.12 6.57 -17.02
CA ILE A 22 -9.66 7.18 -18.28
C ILE A 22 -8.25 6.69 -18.62
N GLU A 23 -7.32 6.77 -17.67
CA GLU A 23 -5.93 6.31 -17.86
C GLU A 23 -5.90 4.82 -18.23
N PHE A 24 -6.69 3.97 -17.57
CA PHE A 24 -6.82 2.56 -17.93
C PHE A 24 -7.27 2.38 -19.38
N ASN A 25 -8.32 3.09 -19.81
CA ASN A 25 -8.83 3.02 -21.18
C ASN A 25 -7.87 3.56 -22.25
N GLU A 26 -6.93 4.43 -21.86
CA GLU A 26 -5.91 5.00 -22.74
C GLU A 26 -4.65 4.12 -22.84
N PHE A 27 -4.22 3.51 -21.74
CA PHE A 27 -2.94 2.78 -21.67
C PHE A 27 -3.09 1.26 -21.80
N CYS A 28 -4.24 0.68 -21.44
CA CYS A 28 -4.50 -0.76 -21.51
C CYS A 28 -5.25 -1.14 -22.81
N LEU A 29 -4.60 -0.98 -23.95
CA LEU A 29 -5.22 -1.13 -25.28
C LEU A 29 -5.73 -2.55 -25.60
N ASP A 30 -5.13 -3.57 -24.99
CA ASP A 30 -5.47 -4.98 -25.22
C ASP A 30 -6.56 -5.52 -24.27
N ILE A 31 -7.09 -4.67 -23.39
CA ILE A 31 -8.13 -5.00 -22.43
C ILE A 31 -9.42 -4.27 -22.80
N GLU A 32 -10.57 -4.88 -22.55
CA GLU A 32 -11.87 -4.23 -22.75
C GLU A 32 -11.97 -2.95 -21.91
N LYS A 33 -12.48 -1.88 -22.53
CA LYS A 33 -12.61 -0.59 -21.88
C LYS A 33 -13.65 -0.63 -20.77
N VAL A 34 -13.37 0.06 -19.68
CA VAL A 34 -14.31 0.23 -18.56
C VAL A 34 -15.24 1.41 -18.81
N ASP A 35 -16.51 1.27 -18.39
CA ASP A 35 -17.43 2.41 -18.31
C ASP A 35 -17.00 3.32 -17.14
N VAL A 36 -16.61 4.54 -17.47
CA VAL A 36 -16.10 5.52 -16.50
C VAL A 36 -17.16 5.94 -15.49
N GLU A 37 -18.41 6.13 -15.91
CA GLU A 37 -19.49 6.58 -15.01
C GLU A 37 -19.97 5.46 -14.09
N GLU A 38 -19.92 4.22 -14.57
CA GLU A 38 -20.18 3.06 -13.72
C GLU A 38 -19.05 2.87 -12.69
N PHE A 39 -17.79 2.99 -13.12
CA PHE A 39 -16.62 2.85 -12.25
C PHE A 39 -16.61 3.87 -11.10
N VAL A 40 -16.95 5.14 -11.37
CA VAL A 40 -16.98 6.20 -10.36
C VAL A 40 -17.96 5.91 -9.21
N LYS A 41 -19.07 5.22 -9.50
CA LYS A 41 -20.10 4.87 -8.50
C LYS A 41 -19.65 3.77 -7.53
N SER A 42 -18.55 3.08 -7.81
CA SER A 42 -18.06 2.00 -6.97
C SER A 42 -17.35 2.54 -5.73
N ASP A 43 -17.51 1.86 -4.59
CA ASP A 43 -16.81 2.19 -3.35
C ASP A 43 -15.37 1.66 -3.38
N ILE A 44 -14.46 2.51 -3.88
CA ILE A 44 -13.04 2.20 -4.02
C ILE A 44 -12.26 2.92 -2.93
N PHE A 45 -11.33 2.20 -2.31
CA PHE A 45 -10.46 2.70 -1.25
C PHE A 45 -9.00 2.42 -1.63
N ASP A 46 -8.13 3.41 -1.42
CA ASP A 46 -6.69 3.18 -1.37
C ASP A 46 -6.34 2.76 0.06
N GLU A 47 -5.58 1.68 0.20
CA GLU A 47 -5.01 1.26 1.47
C GLU A 47 -3.50 1.49 1.44
N THR A 48 -2.96 2.27 2.37
CA THR A 48 -1.52 2.51 2.49
C THR A 48 -1.00 2.02 3.84
N ILE A 49 0.31 1.76 3.91
CA ILE A 49 1.01 1.35 5.12
C ILE A 49 2.21 2.29 5.35
N GLU A 50 2.35 2.75 6.60
CA GLU A 50 3.55 3.48 7.02
C GLU A 50 4.61 2.51 7.51
N LEU A 51 5.78 2.53 6.87
CA LEU A 51 6.93 1.72 7.23
C LEU A 51 8.02 2.61 7.82
N LYS A 52 8.77 2.07 8.80
CA LYS A 52 9.88 2.75 9.45
C LYS A 52 11.07 1.84 9.69
N CYS A 53 12.26 2.34 9.35
CA CYS A 53 13.53 1.66 9.57
C CYS A 53 13.86 1.59 11.07
N LEU A 54 14.23 0.39 11.54
CA LEU A 54 14.59 0.13 12.93
C LEU A 54 15.85 0.85 13.41
N ASP A 55 16.74 1.23 12.50
CA ASP A 55 18.04 1.82 12.80
C ASP A 55 18.06 3.34 12.51
N CYS A 56 18.08 3.73 11.23
CA CYS A 56 18.25 5.14 10.84
C CYS A 56 16.98 6.00 10.93
N GLY A 57 15.83 5.40 11.27
CA GLY A 57 14.55 6.09 11.44
C GLY A 57 13.92 6.61 10.14
N PHE A 58 14.41 6.19 8.97
CA PHE A 58 13.75 6.42 7.67
C PHE A 58 12.29 5.97 7.74
N GLN A 59 11.38 6.79 7.20
CA GLN A 59 9.94 6.52 7.19
C GLN A 59 9.39 6.78 5.80
N GLU A 60 8.53 5.89 5.33
CA GLU A 60 7.87 5.96 4.04
C GLU A 60 6.43 5.46 4.14
N GLU A 61 5.57 5.95 3.24
CA GLU A 61 4.20 5.47 3.08
C GLU A 61 4.10 4.79 1.71
N ILE A 62 3.66 3.54 1.69
CA ILE A 62 3.58 2.71 0.47
C ILE A 62 2.16 2.16 0.32
N ASP A 63 1.74 1.93 -0.91
CA ASP A 63 0.52 1.19 -1.24
C ASP A 63 0.55 -0.22 -0.62
N TYR A 64 -0.46 -0.52 0.18
CA TYR A 64 -0.57 -1.79 0.87
C TYR A 64 -0.82 -2.96 -0.08
N ASP A 65 -1.47 -2.74 -1.22
CA ASP A 65 -1.75 -3.81 -2.18
C ASP A 65 -0.44 -4.38 -2.73
N ILE A 66 0.50 -3.51 -3.10
CA ILE A 66 1.86 -3.91 -3.51
C ILE A 66 2.57 -4.70 -2.40
N VAL A 67 2.50 -4.22 -1.16
CA VAL A 67 3.13 -4.89 -0.01
C VAL A 67 2.48 -6.26 0.23
N SER A 68 1.17 -6.37 0.07
CA SER A 68 0.42 -7.59 0.31
C SER A 68 0.73 -8.69 -0.70
N GLU A 69 1.04 -8.33 -1.96
CA GLU A 69 1.46 -9.27 -3.00
C GLU A 69 2.87 -9.82 -2.75
N CYS A 70 3.76 -8.99 -2.18
CA CYS A 70 5.15 -9.37 -1.91
C CYS A 70 5.36 -10.03 -0.55
N TRP A 71 4.41 -9.89 0.38
CA TRP A 71 4.56 -10.34 1.75
C TRP A 71 4.03 -11.76 1.95
N ASP A 72 4.94 -12.68 2.31
CA ASP A 72 4.57 -14.01 2.73
C ASP A 72 4.11 -14.03 4.20
N THR A 73 2.79 -14.04 4.36
CA THR A 73 2.10 -14.14 5.66
C THR A 73 2.38 -15.43 6.44
N PHE A 74 2.88 -16.49 5.82
CA PHE A 74 3.27 -17.72 6.53
C PHE A 74 4.63 -17.57 7.22
N MET A 75 5.47 -16.66 6.72
CA MET A 75 6.85 -16.47 7.19
C MET A 75 6.97 -15.36 8.24
N SER A 76 6.02 -14.41 8.27
CA SER A 76 6.04 -13.28 9.22
C SER A 76 4.64 -12.72 9.47
N ASP A 77 4.39 -12.28 10.71
CA ASP A 77 3.13 -11.62 11.13
C ASP A 77 2.95 -10.19 10.57
N TYR A 78 4.02 -9.61 10.04
CA TYR A 78 4.03 -8.28 9.42
C TYR A 78 5.02 -8.22 8.25
N PRO A 79 4.79 -7.33 7.27
CA PRO A 79 5.72 -7.16 6.17
C PRO A 79 7.06 -6.61 6.67
N VAL A 80 8.15 -7.18 6.17
CA VAL A 80 9.51 -6.73 6.46
C VAL A 80 10.19 -6.44 5.13
N SER A 81 10.83 -5.29 5.03
CA SER A 81 11.59 -4.89 3.85
C SER A 81 12.97 -4.37 4.25
N TYR A 82 13.82 -4.15 3.27
CA TYR A 82 15.18 -3.65 3.45
C TYR A 82 15.25 -2.13 3.35
N CYS A 83 16.00 -1.48 4.24
CA CYS A 83 16.13 -0.03 4.23
C CYS A 83 17.09 0.46 3.16
N LEU A 84 16.55 1.08 2.10
CA LEU A 84 17.33 1.69 1.01
C LEU A 84 18.18 2.90 1.42
N LYS A 85 17.96 3.46 2.62
CA LYS A 85 18.67 4.66 3.09
C LYS A 85 19.96 4.34 3.85
N CYS A 86 19.91 3.38 4.78
CA CYS A 86 21.09 3.01 5.57
C CYS A 86 21.69 1.67 5.17
N ASN A 87 20.97 0.85 4.41
CA ASN A 87 21.42 -0.44 3.93
C ASN A 87 21.86 -1.44 5.04
N THR A 88 21.47 -1.18 6.28
CA THR A 88 21.92 -1.95 7.45
C THR A 88 20.80 -2.66 8.20
N SER A 89 19.55 -2.22 8.05
CA SER A 89 18.47 -2.66 8.92
C SER A 89 17.14 -2.78 8.17
N ASP A 90 16.21 -3.44 8.83
CA ASP A 90 14.88 -3.70 8.31
C ASP A 90 13.96 -2.50 8.49
N VAL A 91 13.05 -2.35 7.52
CA VAL A 91 11.92 -1.44 7.57
C VAL A 91 10.68 -2.27 7.89
N VAL A 92 9.97 -1.87 8.95
CA VAL A 92 8.80 -2.57 9.47
C VAL A 92 7.63 -1.59 9.62
N PRO A 93 6.37 -2.05 9.75
CA PRO A 93 5.25 -1.16 10.00
C PRO A 93 5.47 -0.27 11.22
N LEU A 94 5.00 0.99 11.14
CA LEU A 94 5.27 2.00 12.17
C LEU A 94 4.82 1.56 13.57
N ASP A 95 3.68 0.87 13.67
CA ASP A 95 3.19 0.35 14.94
C ASP A 95 4.00 -0.83 15.47
N VAL A 96 4.53 -1.69 14.60
CA VAL A 96 5.54 -2.71 14.94
C VAL A 96 6.80 -2.03 15.46
N TYR A 97 7.33 -1.02 14.75
CA TYR A 97 8.49 -0.24 15.19
C TYR A 97 8.28 0.33 16.60
N ASN A 98 7.12 0.95 16.83
CA ASN A 98 6.76 1.53 18.12
C ASN A 98 6.60 0.49 19.24
N ARG A 99 6.25 -0.76 18.91
CA ARG A 99 6.22 -1.87 19.89
C ARG A 99 7.62 -2.38 20.22
N LEU A 100 8.52 -2.45 19.23
CA LEU A 100 9.89 -2.97 19.39
C LEU A 100 10.82 -2.00 20.13
N LYS A 101 10.58 -0.68 20.02
CA LYS A 101 11.40 0.37 20.66
C LYS A 101 10.87 0.83 22.03
N LYS A 102 9.79 0.23 22.53
CA LYS A 102 9.31 0.40 23.91
C LYS A 102 10.06 -0.52 24.86
#